data_AF-Q05W66-F1
#
_entry.id   AF-Q05W66-F1
#
_cell.length_a   1.000
_cell.length_b   1.000
_cell.length_c   1.000
_cell.angle_alpha   90.00
_cell.angle_beta   90.00
_cell.angle_gamma   90.00
#
_symmetry.space_group_name_H-M   'P 1'
#
loop_
_entity.id
_entity.type
_entity.pdbx_description
1 polymer ?
#
loop_
_entity_poly.entity_id
_entity_poly.type
_entity_poly.pdbx_seq_one_letter_code
_entity_poly.pdbx_strand_id
1 'polypeptide(L)'
;MVRSLPITLAFAVAGATLVGPSASAQGSLFTAVPVEETNFVLVAAPIGQGESSQLNIYEQRTSKRPCFAVSGSAPAVVDPLLATFDFTGICNRYIDGNGYSLRIGGDDFGTRYRLAVVKTNQDVELIAVPSRTSASTHVVARAGGAGAGFLKLELEPGWKLMRRHYGDRALGHLYVFREVWPGSEPEPAEPAQSDTDPSADDTKPEAASPAALEP
;
A
#
# COMPACT_ATOMS: atom_id res chain seq x y z
N MET A 1 -9.69 70.73 -54.28
CA MET A 1 -9.91 69.51 -55.11
C MET A 1 -9.30 68.33 -54.37
N VAL A 2 -10.05 67.23 -54.26
CA VAL A 2 -9.56 65.84 -54.05
C VAL A 2 -8.97 65.56 -52.65
N ARG A 3 -9.32 64.52 -51.89
CA ARG A 3 -10.25 63.39 -52.00
C ARG A 3 -10.40 62.84 -50.57
N SER A 4 -11.63 62.52 -50.16
CA SER A 4 -11.88 61.62 -49.03
C SER A 4 -11.64 60.18 -49.48
N LEU A 5 -11.02 59.35 -48.64
CA LEU A 5 -11.15 57.89 -48.73
C LEU A 5 -11.24 57.33 -47.29
N PRO A 6 -12.31 56.60 -46.93
CA PRO A 6 -12.41 55.84 -45.68
C PRO A 6 -11.71 54.49 -45.88
N ILE A 7 -11.18 53.84 -44.83
CA ILE A 7 -11.02 52.37 -44.80
C ILE A 7 -10.68 51.87 -43.38
N THR A 8 -11.63 51.06 -42.90
CA THR A 8 -11.57 49.88 -42.02
C THR A 8 -10.90 49.89 -40.64
N LEU A 9 -11.80 49.68 -39.66
CA LEU A 9 -11.65 48.96 -38.40
C LEU A 9 -10.87 47.64 -38.55
N ALA A 10 -9.91 47.39 -37.66
CA ALA A 10 -9.44 46.05 -37.32
C ALA A 10 -9.39 45.91 -35.80
N PHE A 11 -10.45 45.36 -35.21
CA PHE A 11 -10.45 44.86 -33.84
C PHE A 11 -9.67 43.54 -33.82
N ALA A 12 -8.46 43.54 -33.28
CA ALA A 12 -7.75 42.31 -32.93
C ALA A 12 -8.28 41.81 -31.58
N VAL A 13 -9.18 40.84 -31.60
CA VAL A 13 -9.67 40.15 -30.40
C VAL A 13 -8.84 38.90 -30.15
N ALA A 14 -8.19 38.90 -28.99
CA ALA A 14 -7.88 37.81 -28.05
C ALA A 14 -7.39 36.44 -28.58
N GLY A 15 -6.23 36.03 -28.04
CA GLY A 15 -5.78 34.65 -27.99
C GLY A 15 -4.91 34.40 -26.76
N ALA A 16 -5.40 34.70 -25.56
CA ALA A 16 -4.75 34.24 -24.33
C ALA A 16 -5.18 32.79 -24.07
N THR A 17 -4.35 31.83 -24.48
CA THR A 17 -4.51 30.42 -24.09
C THR A 17 -4.22 30.29 -22.60
N LEU A 18 -5.27 30.33 -21.78
CA LEU A 18 -5.20 29.93 -20.38
C LEU A 18 -4.93 28.42 -20.35
N VAL A 19 -3.68 28.03 -20.11
CA VAL A 19 -3.33 26.67 -19.71
C VAL A 19 -3.81 26.52 -18.27
N GLY A 20 -5.04 26.05 -18.09
CA GLY A 20 -5.56 25.67 -16.78
C GLY A 20 -4.78 24.47 -16.23
N PRO A 21 -4.63 24.35 -14.90
CA PRO A 21 -3.97 23.19 -14.30
C PRO A 21 -4.74 21.92 -14.67
N SER A 22 -4.05 21.00 -15.35
CA SER A 22 -4.54 19.64 -15.60
C SER A 22 -4.48 18.85 -14.29
N ALA A 23 -5.50 18.98 -13.46
CA ALA A 23 -5.69 18.16 -12.28
C ALA A 23 -7.03 17.43 -12.37
N SER A 24 -6.99 16.27 -13.02
CA SER A 24 -8.04 15.26 -12.88
C SER A 24 -7.39 13.98 -12.36
N ALA A 25 -6.87 14.02 -11.12
CA ALA A 25 -6.88 12.80 -10.34
C ALA A 25 -8.35 12.44 -10.14
N GLN A 26 -8.86 11.47 -10.88
CA GLN A 26 -10.16 10.85 -10.61
C GLN A 26 -10.01 10.08 -9.30
N GLY A 27 -9.92 10.81 -8.18
CA GLY A 27 -9.93 10.24 -6.86
C GLY A 27 -11.19 9.40 -6.74
N SER A 28 -11.04 8.11 -6.46
CA SER A 28 -12.16 7.25 -6.08
C SER A 28 -13.02 8.00 -5.07
N LEU A 29 -14.35 8.00 -5.28
CA LEU A 29 -15.32 8.57 -4.34
C LEU A 29 -15.12 8.04 -2.91
N PHE A 30 -14.49 6.86 -2.78
CA PHE A 30 -14.04 6.31 -1.53
C PHE A 30 -12.53 6.44 -1.34
N THR A 31 -12.16 6.91 -0.15
CA THR A 31 -10.76 6.96 0.30
C THR A 31 -10.40 5.69 1.07
N ALA A 32 -9.10 5.40 1.12
CA ALA A 32 -8.53 4.33 1.92
C ALA A 32 -7.78 4.96 3.10
N VAL A 33 -8.22 4.66 4.32
CA VAL A 33 -7.64 5.22 5.56
C VAL A 33 -6.97 4.10 6.34
N PRO A 34 -5.74 4.28 6.87
CA PRO A 34 -5.08 3.26 7.68
C PRO A 34 -5.94 2.81 8.87
N VAL A 35 -5.85 1.52 9.19
CA VAL A 35 -6.41 0.96 10.43
C VAL A 35 -5.30 0.68 11.43
N GLU A 36 -5.66 0.51 12.70
CA GLU A 36 -4.75 -0.03 13.71
C GLU A 36 -4.63 -1.55 13.51
N GLU A 37 -3.59 -1.98 12.79
CA GLU A 37 -3.45 -3.37 12.33
C GLU A 37 -3.37 -4.39 13.47
N THR A 38 -2.89 -4.00 14.65
CA THR A 38 -2.83 -4.90 15.81
C THR A 38 -4.21 -5.35 16.29
N ASN A 39 -5.27 -4.64 15.90
CA ASN A 39 -6.66 -5.05 16.19
C ASN A 39 -7.18 -6.11 15.22
N PHE A 40 -6.43 -6.48 14.18
CA PHE A 40 -6.87 -7.38 13.13
C PHE A 40 -6.08 -8.68 13.09
N VAL A 41 -6.73 -9.73 12.59
CA VAL A 41 -6.08 -10.98 12.17
C VAL A 41 -6.66 -11.43 10.84
N LEU A 42 -5.80 -11.75 9.87
CA LEU A 42 -6.18 -12.41 8.63
C LEU A 42 -6.09 -13.92 8.84
N VAL A 43 -7.08 -14.64 8.37
CA VAL A 43 -7.25 -16.07 8.67
C VAL A 43 -7.60 -16.84 7.41
N ALA A 44 -6.83 -17.88 7.13
CA ALA A 44 -7.23 -18.95 6.22
C ALA A 44 -8.23 -19.84 6.96
N ALA A 45 -9.52 -19.52 6.83
CA ALA A 45 -10.59 -20.24 7.50
C ALA A 45 -11.08 -21.42 6.67
N PRO A 46 -11.18 -22.64 7.23
CA PRO A 46 -11.65 -23.82 6.52
C PRO A 46 -13.12 -23.68 6.10
N ILE A 47 -13.46 -24.22 4.94
CA ILE A 47 -14.84 -24.34 4.44
C ILE A 47 -15.28 -25.79 4.56
N GLY A 48 -16.49 -26.02 5.09
CA GLY A 48 -17.05 -27.37 5.23
C GLY A 48 -16.14 -28.29 6.03
N GLN A 49 -15.70 -29.39 5.42
CA GLN A 49 -14.81 -30.38 6.04
C GLN A 49 -13.33 -29.97 6.05
N GLY A 50 -12.97 -28.82 5.50
CA GLY A 50 -11.61 -28.27 5.56
C GLY A 50 -10.73 -28.50 4.33
N GLU A 51 -11.25 -29.15 3.28
CA GLU A 51 -10.54 -29.35 2.00
C GLU A 51 -10.15 -28.03 1.31
N SER A 52 -10.98 -27.00 1.48
CA SER A 52 -10.72 -25.64 0.98
C SER A 52 -10.74 -24.63 2.12
N SER A 53 -10.16 -23.45 1.88
CA SER A 53 -10.20 -22.34 2.81
C SER A 53 -10.62 -21.05 2.11
N GLN A 54 -11.20 -20.13 2.87
CA GLN A 54 -11.47 -18.75 2.47
C GLN A 54 -10.73 -17.77 3.37
N LEU A 55 -10.59 -16.54 2.89
CA LEU A 55 -10.10 -15.46 3.72
C LEU A 55 -11.21 -15.01 4.69
N ASN A 56 -10.91 -15.04 5.98
CA ASN A 56 -11.64 -14.30 6.97
C ASN A 56 -10.73 -13.24 7.58
N ILE A 57 -11.26 -12.07 7.90
CA ILE A 57 -10.57 -11.04 8.68
C ILE A 57 -11.42 -10.77 9.93
N TYR A 58 -10.79 -10.84 11.10
CA TYR A 58 -11.44 -10.52 12.37
C TYR A 58 -10.87 -9.23 12.93
N GLU A 59 -11.72 -8.39 13.51
CA GLU A 59 -11.34 -7.11 14.12
C GLU A 59 -11.79 -7.05 15.58
N GLN A 60 -10.88 -6.66 16.46
CA GLN A 60 -11.14 -6.27 17.84
C GLN A 60 -11.55 -4.80 17.91
N ARG A 61 -12.84 -4.51 18.15
CA ARG A 61 -13.33 -3.12 18.22
C ARG A 61 -13.28 -2.51 19.62
N THR A 62 -13.44 -3.36 20.64
CA THR A 62 -13.45 -2.95 22.05
C THR A 62 -12.76 -4.03 22.89
N SER A 63 -12.22 -3.71 24.05
CA SER A 63 -11.58 -4.71 24.93
C SER A 63 -12.57 -5.53 25.79
N LYS A 64 -13.89 -5.41 25.57
CA LYS A 64 -14.91 -6.06 26.41
C LYS A 64 -14.75 -7.59 26.46
N ARG A 65 -14.42 -8.19 25.31
CA ARG A 65 -14.04 -9.62 25.18
C ARG A 65 -13.12 -9.82 23.99
N PRO A 66 -12.18 -10.76 24.05
CA PRO A 66 -11.30 -11.09 22.92
C PRO A 66 -12.11 -11.67 21.76
N CYS A 67 -11.85 -11.17 20.55
CA CYS A 67 -12.50 -11.64 19.31
C CYS A 67 -11.80 -12.86 18.71
N PHE A 68 -10.51 -13.02 19.00
CA PHE A 68 -9.69 -14.13 18.54
C PHE A 68 -8.53 -14.35 19.52
N ALA A 69 -7.94 -15.55 19.48
CA ALA A 69 -6.65 -15.84 20.09
C ALA A 69 -5.72 -16.45 19.06
N VAL A 70 -4.42 -16.21 19.20
CA VAL A 70 -3.38 -16.75 18.29
C VAL A 70 -2.40 -17.58 19.11
N SER A 71 -2.01 -18.73 18.59
CA SER A 71 -1.04 -19.62 19.23
C SER A 71 -0.12 -20.28 18.19
N GLY A 72 1.11 -20.60 18.59
CA GLY A 72 2.14 -21.10 17.67
C GLY A 72 2.68 -20.00 16.75
N SER A 73 3.54 -20.38 15.81
CA SER A 73 4.24 -19.41 14.95
C SER A 73 4.59 -19.90 13.54
N ALA A 74 4.37 -21.17 13.19
CA ALA A 74 4.73 -21.72 11.87
C ALA A 74 4.01 -23.04 11.52
N PRO A 75 2.78 -23.00 10.96
CA PRO A 75 1.89 -21.85 10.90
C PRO A 75 1.25 -21.55 12.26
N ALA A 76 0.93 -20.28 12.53
CA ALA A 76 0.18 -19.92 13.73
C ALA A 76 -1.31 -20.28 13.57
N VAL A 77 -1.92 -20.81 14.62
CA VAL A 77 -3.33 -21.20 14.67
C VAL A 77 -4.15 -20.09 15.33
N VAL A 78 -5.31 -19.78 14.74
CA VAL A 78 -6.25 -18.78 15.22
C VAL A 78 -7.50 -19.45 15.80
N ASP A 79 -7.83 -19.16 17.04
CA ASP A 79 -9.11 -19.52 17.65
C ASP A 79 -10.12 -18.38 17.42
N PRO A 80 -11.19 -18.57 16.63
CA PRO A 80 -12.21 -17.56 16.35
C PRO A 80 -13.20 -17.40 17.51
N LEU A 81 -12.74 -16.85 18.64
CA LEU A 81 -13.51 -16.67 19.88
C LEU A 81 -14.83 -15.90 19.67
N LEU A 82 -14.89 -14.99 18.69
CA LEU A 82 -16.12 -14.26 18.33
C LEU A 82 -17.31 -15.17 18.00
N ALA A 83 -17.09 -16.45 17.64
CA ALA A 83 -18.16 -17.41 17.38
C ALA A 83 -18.82 -17.95 18.65
N THR A 84 -18.24 -17.69 19.83
CA THR A 84 -18.73 -18.22 21.12
C THR A 84 -19.69 -17.28 21.84
N PHE A 85 -19.97 -16.10 21.27
CA PHE A 85 -20.81 -15.09 21.90
C PHE A 85 -21.45 -14.09 20.92
N ASP A 86 -22.42 -13.31 21.38
CA ASP A 86 -22.93 -12.15 20.64
C ASP A 86 -21.86 -11.05 20.55
N PHE A 87 -21.19 -11.01 19.40
CA PHE A 87 -20.07 -10.13 19.14
C PHE A 87 -20.49 -8.72 18.70
N THR A 88 -21.79 -8.42 18.65
CA THR A 88 -22.32 -7.12 18.22
C THR A 88 -21.69 -5.97 19.01
N GLY A 89 -21.07 -5.03 18.30
CA GLY A 89 -20.37 -3.88 18.89
C GLY A 89 -19.02 -4.21 19.54
N ILE A 90 -18.63 -5.48 19.64
CA ILE A 90 -17.36 -5.92 20.25
C ILE A 90 -16.34 -6.31 19.17
N CYS A 91 -16.78 -7.06 18.17
CA CYS A 91 -15.95 -7.54 17.05
C CYS A 91 -16.56 -7.13 15.72
N ASN A 92 -15.75 -7.08 14.66
CA ASN A 92 -16.24 -7.23 13.29
C ASN A 92 -15.69 -8.51 12.68
N ARG A 93 -16.43 -9.01 11.68
CA ARG A 93 -16.07 -10.18 10.89
C ARG A 93 -16.26 -9.89 9.41
N TYR A 94 -15.21 -10.07 8.61
CA TYR A 94 -15.21 -9.87 7.17
C TYR A 94 -14.89 -11.20 6.47
N ILE A 95 -15.77 -11.69 5.60
CA ILE A 95 -15.71 -13.09 5.08
C ILE A 95 -15.84 -13.21 3.56
N ASP A 96 -16.11 -12.11 2.86
CA ASP A 96 -16.39 -12.10 1.43
C ASP A 96 -16.10 -10.74 0.79
N GLY A 97 -16.39 -10.62 -0.51
CA GLY A 97 -16.23 -9.40 -1.29
C GLY A 97 -17.08 -8.22 -0.85
N ASN A 98 -18.07 -8.40 0.04
CA ASN A 98 -18.79 -7.29 0.66
C ASN A 98 -17.98 -6.70 1.82
N GLY A 99 -17.22 -7.54 2.53
CA GLY A 99 -16.37 -7.15 3.66
C GLY A 99 -15.00 -6.61 3.26
N TYR A 100 -14.42 -7.08 2.16
CA TYR A 100 -13.10 -6.64 1.72
C TYR A 100 -12.93 -6.65 0.19
N SER A 101 -11.99 -5.84 -0.32
CA SER A 101 -11.52 -5.89 -1.71
C SER A 101 -10.04 -5.56 -1.83
N LEU A 102 -9.46 -5.82 -3.01
CA LEU A 102 -8.11 -5.41 -3.35
C LEU A 102 -8.09 -3.94 -3.77
N ARG A 103 -7.12 -3.16 -3.28
CA ARG A 103 -6.88 -1.79 -3.74
C ARG A 103 -5.39 -1.54 -3.97
N ILE A 104 -5.05 -0.94 -5.10
CA ILE A 104 -3.69 -0.53 -5.42
C ILE A 104 -3.68 0.98 -5.65
N GLY A 105 -3.00 1.72 -4.77
CA GLY A 105 -2.99 3.18 -4.77
C GLY A 105 -4.40 3.79 -4.80
N GLY A 106 -4.68 4.56 -5.86
CA GLY A 106 -5.98 5.21 -6.07
C GLY A 106 -7.12 4.28 -6.54
N ASP A 107 -6.80 3.07 -7.01
CA ASP A 107 -7.70 2.25 -7.81
C ASP A 107 -8.26 1.06 -7.03
N ASP A 108 -9.59 0.91 -7.03
CA ASP A 108 -10.29 -0.26 -6.49
C ASP A 108 -10.28 -1.40 -7.52
N PHE A 109 -9.77 -2.56 -7.12
CA PHE A 109 -9.64 -3.76 -7.96
C PHE A 109 -10.64 -4.86 -7.59
N GLY A 110 -11.62 -4.60 -6.71
CA GLY A 110 -12.57 -5.62 -6.25
C GLY A 110 -13.37 -6.34 -7.34
N THR A 111 -13.52 -5.75 -8.53
CA THR A 111 -14.18 -6.38 -9.70
C THR A 111 -13.20 -7.01 -10.70
N ARG A 112 -11.90 -6.71 -10.57
CA ARG A 112 -10.84 -7.13 -11.50
C ARG A 112 -9.94 -8.21 -10.91
N TYR A 113 -9.89 -8.30 -9.59
CA TYR A 113 -9.14 -9.30 -8.84
C TYR A 113 -10.02 -9.87 -7.72
N ARG A 114 -9.93 -11.19 -7.52
CA ARG A 114 -10.46 -11.86 -6.33
C ARG A 114 -9.31 -12.24 -5.40
N LEU A 115 -9.55 -12.15 -4.10
CA LEU A 115 -8.66 -12.70 -3.09
C LEU A 115 -9.02 -14.17 -2.85
N ALA A 116 -8.03 -15.06 -2.90
CA ALA A 116 -8.22 -16.48 -2.79
C ALA A 116 -7.18 -17.09 -1.86
N VAL A 117 -7.59 -18.01 -0.99
CA VAL A 117 -6.66 -18.81 -0.20
C VAL A 117 -6.33 -20.08 -0.99
N VAL A 118 -5.04 -20.33 -1.20
CA VAL A 118 -4.51 -21.51 -1.88
C VAL A 118 -3.66 -22.30 -0.91
N LYS A 119 -3.94 -23.60 -0.82
CA LYS A 119 -3.13 -24.53 -0.05
C LYS A 119 -2.18 -25.25 -0.99
N THR A 120 -0.90 -25.29 -0.62
CA THR A 120 0.12 -26.08 -1.30
C THR A 120 0.71 -27.09 -0.32
N ASN A 121 1.62 -27.93 -0.78
CA ASN A 121 2.36 -28.83 0.10
C ASN A 121 3.36 -28.08 1.00
N GLN A 122 3.66 -26.80 0.71
CA GLN A 122 4.68 -26.02 1.40
C GLN A 122 4.07 -24.96 2.33
N ASP A 123 2.99 -24.32 1.90
CA ASP A 123 2.37 -23.19 2.60
C ASP A 123 0.87 -23.06 2.29
N VAL A 124 0.20 -22.22 3.09
CA VAL A 124 -1.13 -21.68 2.82
C VAL A 124 -0.99 -20.20 2.49
N GLU A 125 -1.32 -19.82 1.25
CA GLU A 125 -1.11 -18.48 0.73
C GLU A 125 -2.44 -17.78 0.46
N LEU A 126 -2.50 -16.47 0.75
CA LEU A 126 -3.50 -15.58 0.19
C LEU A 126 -2.95 -14.97 -1.09
N ILE A 127 -3.69 -15.15 -2.19
CA ILE A 127 -3.30 -14.63 -3.50
C ILE A 127 -4.38 -13.72 -4.09
N ALA A 128 -3.95 -12.68 -4.79
CA ALA A 128 -4.78 -11.85 -5.64
C ALA A 128 -4.81 -12.45 -7.04
N VAL A 129 -5.95 -13.02 -7.43
CA VAL A 129 -6.16 -13.70 -8.72
C VAL A 129 -6.92 -12.77 -9.67
N PRO A 130 -6.37 -12.45 -10.85
CA PRO A 130 -7.04 -11.59 -11.81
C PRO A 130 -8.21 -12.30 -12.51
N SER A 131 -9.23 -11.53 -12.86
CA SER A 131 -10.35 -12.00 -13.70
C SER A 131 -9.96 -12.16 -15.18
N ARG A 132 -8.88 -11.48 -15.61
CA ARG A 132 -8.34 -11.55 -16.98
C ARG A 132 -7.06 -12.39 -16.99
N THR A 133 -6.90 -13.26 -17.97
CA THR A 133 -5.74 -14.15 -18.09
C THR A 133 -4.43 -13.46 -18.45
N SER A 134 -4.48 -12.22 -18.97
CA SER A 134 -3.29 -11.45 -19.35
C SER A 134 -2.60 -10.77 -18.17
N ALA A 135 -3.22 -10.76 -16.99
CA ALA A 135 -2.68 -10.12 -15.79
C ALA A 135 -2.06 -11.16 -14.86
N SER A 136 -1.11 -10.72 -14.02
CA SER A 136 -0.40 -11.60 -13.11
C SER A 136 -1.15 -11.82 -11.79
N THR A 137 -0.97 -13.01 -11.22
CA THR A 137 -1.36 -13.34 -9.84
C THR A 137 -0.27 -12.82 -8.89
N HIS A 138 -0.67 -12.32 -7.72
CA HIS A 138 0.25 -11.83 -6.70
C HIS A 138 0.01 -12.49 -5.36
N VAL A 139 1.08 -12.85 -4.64
CA VAL A 139 0.99 -13.29 -3.25
C VAL A 139 0.82 -12.07 -2.35
N VAL A 140 -0.15 -12.16 -1.45
CA VAL A 140 -0.60 -11.06 -0.57
C VAL A 140 -0.26 -11.35 0.88
N ALA A 141 -0.40 -12.61 1.30
CA ALA A 141 -0.10 -13.06 2.66
C ALA A 141 0.27 -14.55 2.68
N ARG A 142 0.99 -14.99 3.70
CA ARG A 142 1.38 -16.40 3.91
C ARG A 142 1.15 -16.87 5.33
N ALA A 143 0.86 -18.15 5.51
CA ALA A 143 0.77 -18.75 6.84
C ALA A 143 2.14 -19.12 7.42
N GLY A 144 3.18 -19.22 6.57
CA GLY A 144 4.53 -19.60 6.97
C GLY A 144 4.70 -21.11 7.13
N GLY A 145 3.83 -21.91 6.51
CA GLY A 145 3.88 -23.36 6.54
C GLY A 145 2.56 -24.02 6.15
N ALA A 146 2.63 -25.25 5.65
CA ALA A 146 1.45 -26.06 5.38
C ALA A 146 0.72 -26.41 6.69
N GLY A 147 -0.60 -26.49 6.64
CA GLY A 147 -1.41 -26.84 7.80
C GLY A 147 -2.90 -26.92 7.50
N ALA A 148 -3.67 -27.22 8.55
CA ALA A 148 -5.12 -27.30 8.50
C ALA A 148 -5.75 -26.50 9.66
N GLY A 149 -7.06 -26.30 9.59
CA GLY A 149 -7.78 -25.45 10.54
C GLY A 149 -7.72 -23.97 10.18
N PHE A 150 -7.94 -23.13 11.19
CA PHE A 150 -7.91 -21.66 11.08
C PHE A 150 -6.47 -21.19 11.24
N LEU A 151 -5.79 -20.89 10.14
CA LEU A 151 -4.39 -20.47 10.17
C LEU A 151 -4.28 -18.96 10.02
N LYS A 152 -3.38 -18.33 10.78
CA LYS A 152 -3.06 -16.92 10.61
C LYS A 152 -2.36 -16.72 9.26
N LEU A 153 -2.71 -15.65 8.57
CA LEU A 153 -2.04 -15.18 7.37
C LEU A 153 -1.29 -13.88 7.69
N GLU A 154 0.02 -13.88 7.52
CA GLU A 154 0.86 -12.69 7.67
C GLU A 154 0.99 -11.99 6.32
N LEU A 155 0.71 -10.70 6.29
CA LEU A 155 0.82 -9.90 5.07
C LEU A 155 2.26 -9.86 4.56
N GLU A 156 2.42 -10.00 3.25
CA GLU A 156 3.70 -9.85 2.59
C GLU A 156 4.18 -8.38 2.64
N PRO A 157 5.49 -8.11 2.57
CA PRO A 157 6.02 -6.75 2.66
C PRO A 157 5.35 -5.78 1.68
N GLY A 158 4.92 -4.62 2.19
CA GLY A 158 4.24 -3.57 1.43
C GLY A 158 2.71 -3.69 1.39
N TRP A 159 2.16 -4.86 1.71
CA TRP A 159 0.72 -5.03 1.90
C TRP A 159 0.30 -4.55 3.29
N LYS A 160 -0.91 -3.99 3.38
CA LYS A 160 -1.51 -3.50 4.64
C LYS A 160 -3.03 -3.55 4.58
N LEU A 161 -3.67 -3.42 5.73
CA LEU A 161 -5.12 -3.20 5.79
C LEU A 161 -5.42 -1.70 5.82
N MET A 162 -6.42 -1.29 5.05
CA MET A 162 -6.98 0.05 5.10
C MET A 162 -8.51 -0.06 5.17
N ARG A 163 -9.18 0.96 5.70
CA ARG A 163 -10.64 1.03 5.75
C ARG A 163 -11.16 1.96 4.65
N ARG A 164 -12.26 1.55 4.02
CA ARG A 164 -12.98 2.39 3.07
C ARG A 164 -13.71 3.51 3.81
N HIS A 165 -13.54 4.74 3.35
CA HIS A 165 -14.20 5.92 3.89
C HIS A 165 -14.96 6.67 2.80
N TYR A 166 -16.04 7.35 3.19
CA TYR A 166 -16.74 8.35 2.37
C TYR A 166 -16.72 9.69 3.12
N GLY A 167 -15.87 10.62 2.66
CA GLY A 167 -15.47 11.76 3.48
C GLY A 167 -14.84 11.27 4.79
N ASP A 168 -15.31 11.80 5.92
CA ASP A 168 -14.82 11.41 7.25
C ASP A 168 -15.49 10.14 7.81
N ARG A 169 -16.49 9.60 7.11
CA ARG A 169 -17.25 8.45 7.60
C ARG A 169 -16.54 7.15 7.25
N ALA A 170 -16.12 6.41 8.28
CA ALA A 170 -15.68 5.02 8.17
C ALA A 170 -16.83 4.11 7.71
N LEU A 171 -16.56 3.25 6.73
CA LEU A 171 -17.50 2.24 6.23
C LEU A 171 -17.11 0.82 6.68
N GLY A 172 -18.04 -0.10 6.52
CA GLY A 172 -17.88 -1.52 6.87
C GLY A 172 -17.06 -2.35 5.88
N HIS A 173 -16.23 -1.72 5.05
CA HIS A 173 -15.44 -2.39 4.02
C HIS A 173 -13.94 -2.15 4.23
N LEU A 174 -13.14 -3.20 4.10
CA LEU A 174 -11.68 -3.14 4.17
C LEU A 174 -11.07 -3.21 2.78
N TYR A 175 -9.91 -2.60 2.64
CA TYR A 175 -9.01 -2.78 1.53
C TYR A 175 -7.82 -3.60 1.99
N VAL A 176 -7.56 -4.70 1.29
CA VAL A 176 -6.22 -5.28 1.26
C VAL A 176 -5.42 -4.45 0.27
N PHE A 177 -4.54 -3.62 0.82
CA PHE A 177 -3.99 -2.45 0.14
C PHE A 177 -2.51 -2.58 -0.12
N ARG A 178 -2.07 -2.04 -1.25
CA ARG A 178 -0.67 -1.71 -1.55
C ARG A 178 -0.62 -0.40 -2.33
N GLU A 179 0.48 0.34 -2.26
CA GLU A 179 0.60 1.61 -3.01
C GLU A 179 0.77 1.37 -4.52
N VAL A 180 1.67 0.46 -4.86
CA VAL A 180 2.00 0.06 -6.24
C VAL A 180 2.03 -1.46 -6.34
N TRP A 181 1.92 -2.03 -7.55
CA TRP A 181 2.00 -3.47 -7.71
C TRP A 181 3.40 -4.01 -7.33
N PRO A 182 3.50 -5.23 -6.79
CA PRO A 182 4.80 -5.85 -6.52
C PRO A 182 5.66 -5.91 -7.79
N GLY A 183 6.91 -5.44 -7.69
CA GLY A 183 7.85 -5.37 -8.82
C GLY A 183 7.68 -4.14 -9.70
N SER A 184 6.77 -3.23 -9.33
CA SER A 184 6.61 -1.90 -9.94
C SER A 184 7.05 -0.78 -8.99
N GLU A 185 7.72 -1.12 -7.89
CA GLU A 185 8.32 -0.15 -6.99
C GLU A 185 9.33 0.73 -7.73
N PRO A 186 9.31 2.06 -7.54
CA PRO A 186 10.35 2.92 -8.06
C PRO A 186 11.69 2.51 -7.45
N GLU A 187 12.70 2.35 -8.30
CA GLU A 187 14.06 2.06 -7.85
C GLU A 187 14.49 3.16 -6.86
N PRO A 188 15.03 2.80 -5.69
CA PRO A 188 15.54 3.79 -4.75
C PRO A 188 16.51 4.70 -5.50
N ALA A 189 16.28 6.02 -5.45
CA ALA A 189 17.22 6.96 -6.04
C ALA A 189 18.61 6.69 -5.44
N GLU A 190 19.56 6.33 -6.30
CA GLU A 190 20.94 6.12 -5.90
C GLU A 190 21.40 7.38 -5.17
N PRO A 191 21.95 7.28 -3.95
CA PRO A 191 22.38 8.46 -3.22
C PRO A 191 23.39 9.20 -4.10
N ALA A 192 23.09 10.47 -4.41
CA ALA A 192 23.99 11.32 -5.16
C ALA A 192 25.37 11.25 -4.52
N GLN A 193 26.32 10.65 -5.23
CA GLN A 193 27.71 10.60 -4.80
C GLN A 193 28.15 12.03 -4.57
N SER A 194 28.44 12.34 -3.32
CA SER A 194 28.96 13.64 -2.93
C SER A 194 30.39 13.68 -3.42
N ASP A 195 30.63 14.28 -4.59
CA ASP A 195 31.97 14.61 -5.06
C ASP A 195 32.62 15.52 -4.01
N THR A 196 33.28 14.91 -3.03
CA THR A 196 34.13 15.61 -2.09
C THR A 196 35.48 15.73 -2.78
N ASP A 197 35.67 16.86 -3.46
CA ASP A 197 36.95 17.33 -3.99
C ASP A 197 38.00 17.30 -2.86
N PRO A 198 39.05 16.45 -2.94
CA PRO A 198 40.14 16.48 -1.98
C PRO A 198 41.18 17.47 -2.49
N SER A 199 40.88 18.76 -2.35
CA SER A 199 41.88 19.82 -2.52
C SER A 199 42.15 20.48 -1.17
N ALA A 200 42.86 19.76 -0.32
CA ALA A 200 43.69 20.25 0.79
C ALA A 200 45.11 19.74 0.47
N ASP A 201 46.22 20.41 0.72
CA ASP A 201 46.52 21.62 1.48
C ASP A 201 47.96 22.04 1.10
N ASP A 202 48.31 23.25 1.50
CA ASP A 202 49.61 23.92 1.54
C ASP A 202 50.92 23.11 1.41
N THR A 203 51.88 23.67 0.66
CA THR A 203 53.32 23.50 0.94
C THR A 203 54.02 24.84 0.85
N LYS A 204 54.28 25.45 2.01
CA LYS A 204 55.17 26.60 2.20
C LYS A 204 56.54 26.08 2.68
N PRO A 205 57.66 26.39 2.01
CA PRO A 205 58.98 25.98 2.48
C PRO A 205 59.54 26.94 3.54
N GLU A 206 60.09 26.34 4.59
CA GLU A 206 60.82 26.96 5.70
C GLU A 206 62.20 27.47 5.24
N ALA A 207 62.50 28.75 5.52
CA ALA A 207 63.77 29.38 5.18
C ALA A 207 64.76 29.29 6.36
N ALA A 208 65.96 28.79 6.06
CA ALA A 208 67.07 28.60 6.99
C ALA A 208 67.69 29.93 7.47
N SER A 209 68.08 29.94 8.74
CA SER A 209 68.88 30.99 9.38
C SER A 209 70.39 30.71 9.20
N PRO A 210 71.23 31.71 8.85
CA PRO A 210 72.67 31.49 8.70
C PRO A 210 73.43 31.69 10.01
N ALA A 211 74.42 30.82 10.21
CA ALA A 211 75.49 30.99 11.20
C ALA A 211 76.43 32.13 10.80
N ALA A 212 76.80 32.97 11.76
CA ALA A 212 77.94 33.87 11.66
C ALA A 212 78.98 33.44 12.71
N LEU A 213 80.15 33.07 12.22
CA LEU A 213 81.38 32.82 12.97
C LEU A 213 82.41 33.87 12.51
N GLU A 214 83.42 34.07 13.35
CA GLU A 214 84.67 34.85 13.18
C GLU A 214 84.68 36.29 13.74
N PRO A 215 85.85 36.81 14.16
CA PRO A 215 86.87 36.22 15.05
C PRO A 215 87.03 36.99 16.37
#